data_AF-A0A4Q4XKP0-F1
#
_entry.id   AF-A0A4Q4XKP0-F1
#
_cell.length_a   1.000
_cell.length_b   1.000
_cell.length_c   1.000
_cell.angle_alpha   90.00
_cell.angle_beta   90.00
_cell.angle_gamma   90.00
#
_symmetry.space_group_name_H-M   'P 1'
#
loop_
_entity.id
_entity.type
_entity.pdbx_description
1 polymer ?
#
loop_
_entity_poly.entity_id
_entity_poly.type
_entity_poly.pdbx_seq_one_letter_code
_entity_poly.pdbx_strand_id
1 'polypeptide(L)'
;MTTRPSATHYDRTASASSASSYSSSTDSVVSSGSFSGMDSPPVASVEVLRCLRCAKCVETTTTDDLASTGMVQIGYNIYYCSSCAKMVGYK
;
A
#
# COMPACT_ATOMS: atom_id res chain seq x y z
N MET A 1 0.89 -37.51 -24.26
CA MET A 1 1.85 -38.03 -23.28
C MET A 1 1.77 -37.12 -22.06
N THR A 2 1.10 -37.57 -21.00
CA THR A 2 0.99 -36.85 -19.72
C THR A 2 2.17 -37.24 -18.85
N THR A 3 2.86 -36.28 -18.23
CA THR A 3 3.61 -36.54 -17.00
C THR A 3 3.83 -35.25 -16.23
N ARG A 4 3.00 -35.07 -15.20
CA ARG A 4 3.15 -34.08 -14.13
C ARG A 4 4.30 -34.54 -13.21
N PRO A 5 5.32 -33.73 -12.90
CA PRO A 5 6.34 -34.13 -11.93
C PRO A 5 5.73 -34.22 -10.52
N SER A 6 6.17 -35.23 -9.76
CA SER A 6 5.76 -35.50 -8.37
C SER A 6 6.24 -34.41 -7.43
N ALA A 7 5.37 -33.96 -6.53
CA ALA A 7 5.71 -33.07 -5.43
C ALA A 7 6.43 -33.88 -4.34
N THR A 8 7.69 -33.55 -4.07
CA THR A 8 8.45 -34.08 -2.93
C THR A 8 8.07 -33.27 -1.69
N HIS A 9 7.36 -33.91 -0.75
CA HIS A 9 7.11 -33.39 0.59
C HIS A 9 8.43 -33.44 1.37
N TYR A 10 8.91 -32.30 1.86
CA TYR A 10 9.90 -32.29 2.93
C TYR A 10 9.24 -31.70 4.17
N ASP A 11 8.95 -32.57 5.13
CA ASP A 11 8.62 -32.20 6.49
C ASP A 11 9.81 -31.44 7.07
N ARG A 12 9.66 -30.13 7.27
CA ARG A 12 10.62 -29.33 8.04
C ARG A 12 9.98 -28.97 9.36
N THR A 13 10.39 -29.75 10.36
CA THR A 13 10.21 -29.59 11.80
C THR A 13 10.05 -28.12 12.21
N ALA A 14 8.90 -27.81 12.80
CA ALA A 14 8.68 -26.56 13.49
C ALA A 14 9.64 -26.47 14.68
N SER A 15 10.60 -25.55 14.63
CA SER A 15 11.36 -25.14 15.80
C SER A 15 10.47 -24.21 16.63
N ALA A 16 9.88 -24.76 17.69
CA ALA A 16 9.26 -23.98 18.74
C ALA A 16 10.37 -23.25 19.52
N SER A 17 10.52 -21.96 19.27
CA SER A 17 11.35 -21.08 20.10
C SER A 17 10.47 -20.51 21.21
N SER A 18 10.81 -20.88 22.43
CA SER A 18 10.14 -20.57 23.69
C SER A 18 9.87 -19.06 23.85
N ALA A 19 8.62 -18.72 24.16
CA ALA A 19 8.24 -17.37 24.58
C ALA A 19 8.94 -17.01 25.90
N SER A 20 9.76 -15.96 25.88
CA SER A 20 10.29 -15.34 27.09
C SER A 20 9.26 -14.36 27.64
N SER A 21 8.57 -14.79 28.69
CA SER A 21 7.66 -13.95 29.48
C SER A 21 8.48 -12.91 30.25
N TYR A 22 8.57 -11.67 29.75
CA TYR A 22 8.95 -10.55 30.60
C TYR A 22 7.68 -9.99 31.26
N SER A 23 7.50 -10.28 32.54
CA SER A 23 6.52 -9.57 33.36
C SER A 23 7.13 -8.22 33.73
N SER A 24 6.60 -7.15 33.17
CA SER A 24 6.90 -5.78 33.61
C SER A 24 5.62 -5.17 34.13
N SER A 25 5.36 -5.37 35.42
CA SER A 25 4.37 -4.60 36.16
C SER A 25 4.82 -3.14 36.18
N THR A 26 4.04 -2.24 35.58
CA THR A 26 4.19 -0.81 35.83
C THR A 26 2.84 -0.24 36.23
N ASP A 27 2.90 0.41 37.39
CA ASP A 27 1.80 0.98 38.15
C ASP A 27 1.11 2.10 37.37
N SER A 28 -0.21 2.02 37.31
CA SER A 28 -1.08 3.01 36.69
C SER A 28 -1.18 4.27 37.55
N VAL A 29 -0.46 5.32 37.17
CA VAL A 29 -0.77 6.70 37.62
C VAL A 29 -1.64 7.39 36.58
N VAL A 30 -2.93 7.52 36.91
CA VAL A 30 -3.87 8.38 36.20
C VAL A 30 -3.48 9.85 36.40
N SER A 31 -2.76 10.41 35.45
CA SER A 31 -2.62 11.86 35.32
C SER A 31 -3.61 12.32 34.26
N SER A 32 -4.74 12.86 34.72
CA SER A 32 -5.72 13.59 33.92
C SER A 32 -5.10 14.89 33.40
N GLY A 33 -4.21 14.77 32.42
CA GLY A 33 -3.75 15.88 31.60
C GLY A 33 -4.61 15.94 30.37
N SER A 34 -5.45 16.98 30.25
CA SER A 34 -6.16 17.31 29.02
C SER A 34 -5.11 17.58 27.92
N PHE A 35 -4.76 16.55 27.15
CA PHE A 35 -3.99 16.72 25.92
C PHE A 35 -4.92 17.34 24.87
N SER A 36 -4.98 18.65 24.87
CA SER A 36 -5.60 19.40 23.79
C SER A 36 -4.82 19.12 22.51
N GLY A 37 -5.42 18.34 21.61
CA GLY A 37 -5.01 18.20 20.21
C GLY A 37 -3.69 17.45 20.00
N MET A 38 -3.74 16.12 19.99
CA MET A 38 -2.81 15.40 19.12
C MET A 38 -3.23 15.74 17.69
N ASP A 39 -2.48 16.66 17.08
CA ASP A 39 -2.41 16.81 15.63
C ASP A 39 -2.27 15.39 15.05
N SER A 40 -3.35 14.86 14.47
CA SER A 40 -3.31 13.53 13.89
C SER A 40 -2.26 13.57 12.78
N PRO A 41 -1.28 12.66 12.77
CA PRO A 41 -0.25 12.69 11.75
C PRO A 41 -0.94 12.66 10.37
N PRO A 42 -0.48 13.45 9.39
CA PRO A 42 -1.10 13.47 8.07
C PRO A 42 -1.15 12.04 7.53
N VAL A 43 -2.36 11.51 7.39
CA VAL A 43 -2.58 10.15 6.91
C VAL A 43 -2.37 10.17 5.41
N ALA A 44 -1.14 9.92 4.98
CA ALA A 44 -0.80 9.69 3.59
C ALA A 44 -1.19 8.26 3.21
N SER A 45 -2.06 8.12 2.21
CA SER A 45 -2.41 6.85 1.58
C SER A 45 -1.64 6.68 0.27
N VAL A 46 -1.24 5.44 -0.02
CA VAL A 46 -0.65 5.05 -1.30
C VAL A 46 -1.75 4.48 -2.19
N GLU A 47 -1.82 4.99 -3.41
CA GLU A 47 -2.74 4.54 -4.45
C GLU A 47 -1.96 4.14 -5.71
N VAL A 48 -2.49 3.21 -6.49
CA VAL A 48 -1.87 2.77 -7.75
C VAL A 48 -2.78 3.17 -8.90
N LEU A 49 -2.31 4.13 -9.71
CA LEU A 49 -3.00 4.56 -10.91
C LEU A 49 -2.59 3.69 -12.09
N ARG A 50 -3.57 3.24 -12.88
CA ARG A 50 -3.33 2.42 -14.07
C ARG A 50 -3.93 3.06 -15.31
N CYS A 51 -3.14 3.19 -16.36
CA CYS A 51 -3.63 3.60 -17.66
C CYS A 51 -4.53 2.52 -18.25
N LEU A 52 -5.81 2.82 -18.49
CA LEU A 52 -6.75 1.85 -19.05
C LEU A 52 -6.46 1.45 -20.51
N ARG A 53 -5.60 2.18 -21.23
CA ARG A 53 -5.25 1.90 -22.62
C ARG A 53 -4.01 1.04 -22.78
N CYS A 54 -2.92 1.36 -22.08
CA CYS A 54 -1.63 0.67 -22.21
C CYS A 54 -1.20 -0.09 -20.96
N ALA A 55 -2.05 -0.13 -19.92
CA ALA A 55 -1.79 -0.80 -18.64
C ALA A 55 -0.57 -0.28 -17.86
N LYS A 56 0.05 0.84 -18.25
CA LYS A 56 1.12 1.49 -17.47
C LYS A 56 0.59 1.84 -16.07
N CYS A 57 1.34 1.44 -15.04
CA CYS A 57 1.02 1.74 -13.64
C CYS A 57 1.98 2.78 -13.06
N VAL A 58 1.49 3.62 -12.16
CA VAL A 58 2.30 4.53 -11.36
C VAL A 58 1.73 4.53 -9.93
N GLU A 59 2.61 4.48 -8.95
CA GLU A 59 2.25 4.64 -7.54
C GLU A 59 2.23 6.13 -7.20
N THR A 60 1.18 6.55 -6.50
CA THR A 60 0.98 7.93 -6.07
C THR A 60 0.61 7.96 -4.60
N THR A 61 1.10 8.96 -3.89
CA THR A 61 0.65 9.23 -2.52
C THR A 61 -0.44 10.31 -2.57
N THR A 62 -1.38 10.36 -1.62
CA THR A 62 -2.42 11.41 -1.56
C THR A 62 -1.88 12.84 -1.50
N THR A 63 -0.58 13.01 -1.22
CA THR A 63 0.15 14.28 -1.24
C THR A 63 0.81 14.61 -2.58
N ASP A 64 0.85 13.67 -3.54
CA ASP A 64 1.42 13.91 -4.88
C ASP A 64 0.47 14.75 -5.75
N ASP A 65 1.06 15.63 -6.55
CA ASP A 65 0.35 16.34 -7.60
C ASP A 65 0.20 15.45 -8.86
N LEU A 66 -1.03 15.22 -9.31
CA LEU A 66 -1.31 14.35 -10.47
C LEU A 66 -0.62 14.83 -11.75
N ALA A 67 -0.44 16.14 -11.92
CA ALA A 67 0.23 16.67 -13.12
C ALA A 67 1.70 16.24 -13.20
N SER A 68 2.32 15.98 -12.06
CA SER A 68 3.71 15.51 -11.94
C SER A 68 3.87 14.01 -12.20
N THR A 69 2.79 13.23 -12.03
CA THR A 69 2.78 11.75 -12.18
C THR A 69 2.84 11.29 -13.64
N GLY A 70 2.54 12.17 -14.60
CA GLY A 70 2.41 11.80 -16.02
C GLY A 70 1.15 10.96 -16.33
N MET A 71 0.17 11.02 -15.43
CA MET A 71 -1.17 10.46 -15.58
C MET A 71 -2.17 11.60 -15.77
N VAL A 72 -3.19 11.35 -16.58
CA VAL A 72 -4.28 12.29 -16.88
C VAL A 72 -5.57 11.64 -16.44
N GLN A 73 -6.26 12.28 -15.49
CA GLN A 73 -7.58 11.86 -15.07
C GLN A 73 -8.62 12.37 -16.08
N ILE A 74 -9.37 11.44 -16.65
CA ILE A 74 -10.41 11.73 -17.65
C ILE A 74 -11.82 11.47 -17.13
N GLY A 75 -11.93 10.90 -15.92
CA GLY A 75 -13.18 10.68 -15.20
C GLY A 75 -12.91 10.13 -13.81
N TYR A 76 -13.98 9.84 -13.06
CA TYR A 76 -13.87 9.27 -11.72
C TYR A 76 -13.19 7.90 -11.77
N ASN A 77 -12.01 7.77 -11.17
CA ASN A 77 -11.17 6.57 -11.22
C ASN A 77 -10.80 6.08 -12.64
N ILE A 78 -10.84 6.97 -13.65
CA ILE A 78 -10.41 6.64 -15.02
C ILE A 78 -9.18 7.48 -15.37
N TYR A 79 -8.06 6.80 -15.61
CA TYR A 79 -6.77 7.42 -15.87
C TYR A 79 -6.16 6.91 -17.17
N TYR A 80 -5.52 7.80 -17.93
CA TYR A 80 -4.62 7.49 -19.04
C TYR A 80 -3.23 8.04 -18.76
N CYS A 81 -2.17 7.39 -19.25
CA CYS A 81 -0.86 8.02 -19.26
C CYS A 81 -0.83 9.17 -20.27
N SER A 82 0.07 10.14 -20.08
CA SER A 82 0.20 11.33 -20.93
C SER A 82 0.24 11.02 -22.43
N SER A 83 0.95 9.97 -22.86
CA SER A 83 0.99 9.55 -24.26
C SER A 83 -0.37 9.04 -24.78
N CYS A 84 -1.09 8.26 -23.97
CA CYS A 84 -2.42 7.74 -24.35
C CYS A 84 -3.47 8.85 -24.34
N ALA A 85 -3.41 9.78 -23.38
CA ALA A 85 -4.29 10.95 -23.33
C ALA A 85 -4.15 11.81 -24.59
N LYS A 86 -2.91 12.12 -25.01
CA LYS A 86 -2.65 12.87 -26.25
C LYS A 86 -3.18 12.14 -27.49
N MET A 87 -3.00 10.81 -27.56
CA MET A 87 -3.46 9.99 -28.69
C MET A 87 -4.99 10.06 -28.89
N VAL A 88 -5.75 10.22 -27.81
CA VAL A 88 -7.22 10.32 -27.86
C VAL A 88 -7.76 11.75 -27.73
N GLY A 89 -6.88 12.76 -27.68
CA GLY A 89 -7.28 14.17 -27.67
C GLY A 89 -7.60 14.75 -26.29
N TYR A 90 -7.20 14.08 -25.20
CA TYR A 90 -7.25 14.66 -23.84
C TYR A 90 -5.97 15.47 -23.58
N LYS A 91 -6.12 16.56 -22.82
CA LYS A 91 -5.09 17.59 -22.63
C LYS A 91 -4.56 17.59 -21.20
#